data_AF-A0A929UPW6-F1
#
_entry.id   AF-A0A929UPW6-F1
#
_cell.length_a   1.000
_cell.length_b   1.000
_cell.length_c   1.000
_cell.angle_alpha   90.00
_cell.angle_beta   90.00
_cell.angle_gamma   90.00
#
_symmetry.space_group_name_H-M   'P 1'
#
loop_
_entity.id
_entity.type
_entity.pdbx_description
1 polymer ?
#
loop_
_entity_poly.entity_id
_entity_poly.type
_entity_poly.pdbx_seq_one_letter_code
_entity_poly.pdbx_strand_id
1 'polypeptide(L)'
;MAKFSDIVGQKSIKAHLTHALLNNSISHAYIFEGEEGCGKMLMAQAFSQTLLCEKQAEDACGSCHSCIQAEHETHPDIIFVRREEDPNNKDKRRKTLGVQAVREQLVDDVIVKPYQSAFKVYIVTEAEKMTPEAQNAILKTLEEPPSYAVILLLVTRADALLPTIRSRCVTLSFSPLTEGEIESYLTNQRGISPSRARLEARFARGNLGQAIRKAEDENAQTQKKRMLDLIEKASVEGTHAILT
;
A
#
# COMPACT_ATOMS: atom_id res chain seq x y z
N MET A 1 -1.91 -1.80 14.65
CA MET A 1 -1.01 -2.91 14.29
C MET A 1 -1.40 -3.43 12.91
N ALA A 2 -0.44 -3.75 12.04
CA ALA A 2 -0.74 -4.21 10.68
C ALA A 2 -0.45 -5.72 10.59
N LYS A 3 -1.48 -6.56 10.72
CA LYS A 3 -1.35 -8.01 10.47
C LYS A 3 -1.85 -8.40 9.10
N PHE A 4 -1.42 -9.57 8.60
CA PHE A 4 -2.03 -10.15 7.40
C PHE A 4 -3.52 -10.43 7.61
N SER A 5 -3.92 -10.80 8.83
CA SER A 5 -5.33 -10.99 9.20
C SER A 5 -6.20 -9.76 8.99
N ASP A 6 -5.62 -8.57 9.13
CA ASP A 6 -6.37 -7.31 9.16
C ASP A 6 -6.60 -6.73 7.75
N ILE A 7 -5.86 -7.22 6.77
CA ILE A 7 -5.97 -6.79 5.38
C ILE A 7 -7.19 -7.47 4.76
N VAL A 8 -8.10 -6.71 4.14
CA VAL A 8 -9.25 -7.31 3.46
C VAL A 8 -8.85 -7.88 2.11
N GLY A 9 -9.34 -9.08 1.78
CA GLY A 9 -9.11 -9.72 0.48
C GLY A 9 -7.64 -10.08 0.22
N GLN A 10 -7.18 -9.86 -1.02
CA GLN A 10 -5.80 -10.13 -1.50
C GLN A 10 -5.27 -11.53 -1.18
N LYS A 11 -6.14 -12.56 -1.27
CA LYS A 11 -5.82 -13.94 -0.86
C LYS A 11 -4.57 -14.50 -1.53
N SER A 12 -4.39 -14.24 -2.84
CA SER A 12 -3.23 -14.70 -3.61
C SER A 12 -1.92 -14.08 -3.11
N ILE A 13 -1.91 -12.77 -2.87
CA ILE A 13 -0.72 -12.04 -2.39
C ILE A 13 -0.35 -12.51 -0.99
N LYS A 14 -1.32 -12.62 -0.07
CA LYS A 14 -1.09 -13.14 1.27
C LYS A 14 -0.53 -14.56 1.23
N ALA A 15 -1.15 -15.45 0.47
CA ALA A 15 -0.68 -16.83 0.34
C ALA A 15 0.76 -16.89 -0.18
N HIS A 16 1.11 -16.07 -1.19
CA HIS A 16 2.47 -16.00 -1.71
C HIS A 16 3.47 -15.54 -0.64
N LEU A 17 3.17 -14.45 0.08
CA LEU A 17 4.07 -13.90 1.10
C LEU A 17 4.19 -14.83 2.31
N THR A 18 3.09 -15.40 2.82
CA THR A 18 3.11 -16.37 3.91
C THR A 18 3.91 -17.63 3.53
N HIS A 19 3.71 -18.16 2.31
CA HIS A 19 4.49 -19.30 1.83
C HIS A 19 5.99 -18.97 1.72
N ALA A 20 6.34 -17.76 1.26
CA ALA A 20 7.73 -17.34 1.19
C ALA A 20 8.39 -17.23 2.58
N LEU A 21 7.64 -16.75 3.57
CA LEU A 21 8.08 -16.68 4.97
C LEU A 21 8.32 -18.08 5.56
N LEU A 22 7.34 -18.98 5.43
CA LEU A 22 7.40 -20.32 6.01
C LEU A 22 8.52 -21.19 5.42
N ASN A 23 8.81 -21.03 4.14
CA ASN A 23 9.82 -21.82 3.43
C ASN A 23 11.20 -21.15 3.37
N ASN A 24 11.39 -20.00 4.03
CA ASN A 24 12.62 -19.19 3.91
C ASN A 24 13.01 -18.89 2.45
N SER A 25 12.02 -18.73 1.57
CA SER A 25 12.21 -18.52 0.13
C SER A 25 11.84 -17.10 -0.29
N ILE A 26 12.25 -16.13 0.52
CA ILE A 26 11.90 -14.71 0.37
C ILE A 26 12.70 -14.12 -0.79
N SER A 27 12.03 -13.41 -1.69
CA SER A 27 12.70 -12.64 -2.74
C SER A 27 13.35 -11.40 -2.16
N HIS A 28 14.54 -11.06 -2.66
CA HIS A 28 15.23 -9.82 -2.30
C HIS A 28 14.46 -8.56 -2.74
N ALA A 29 13.55 -8.68 -3.73
CA ALA A 29 12.77 -7.55 -4.20
C ALA A 29 11.35 -7.93 -4.66
N TYR A 30 10.39 -7.09 -4.28
CA TYR A 30 9.00 -7.16 -4.66
C TYR A 30 8.49 -5.83 -5.22
N ILE A 31 7.67 -5.89 -6.27
CA ILE A 31 6.87 -4.76 -6.74
C ILE A 31 5.43 -4.99 -6.29
N PHE A 32 4.91 -4.09 -5.47
CA PHE A 32 3.50 -4.05 -5.11
C PHE A 32 2.80 -3.07 -6.04
N GLU A 33 1.99 -3.60 -6.95
CA GLU A 33 1.28 -2.83 -7.96
C GLU A 33 -0.21 -2.72 -7.63
N GLY A 34 -0.79 -1.54 -7.79
CA GLY A 34 -2.25 -1.36 -7.67
C GLY A 34 -2.62 0.09 -7.39
N GLU A 35 -3.90 0.45 -7.44
CA GLU A 35 -4.33 1.84 -7.22
C GLU A 35 -3.97 2.40 -5.83
N GLU A 36 -3.95 3.72 -5.69
CA GLU A 36 -3.88 4.36 -4.38
C GLU A 36 -5.10 3.96 -3.53
N GLY A 37 -4.87 3.54 -2.28
CA GLY A 37 -5.95 3.10 -1.38
C GLY A 37 -6.30 1.61 -1.45
N CYS A 38 -5.64 0.79 -2.29
CA CYS A 38 -5.87 -0.66 -2.32
C CYS A 38 -5.17 -1.45 -1.20
N GLY A 39 -4.39 -0.79 -0.34
CA GLY A 39 -3.74 -1.42 0.82
C GLY A 39 -2.28 -1.83 0.63
N LYS A 40 -1.58 -1.38 -0.41
CA LYS A 40 -0.16 -1.70 -0.65
C LYS A 40 0.74 -1.42 0.57
N MET A 41 0.59 -0.23 1.15
CA MET A 41 1.37 0.18 2.33
C MET A 41 1.08 -0.71 3.54
N LEU A 42 -0.21 -1.01 3.77
CA LEU A 42 -0.63 -1.88 4.86
C LEU A 42 -0.05 -3.30 4.71
N MET A 43 -0.06 -3.84 3.49
CA MET A 43 0.58 -5.13 3.17
C MET A 43 2.09 -5.09 3.36
N ALA A 44 2.76 -4.02 2.91
CA ALA A 44 4.21 -3.88 3.05
C ALA A 44 4.62 -3.82 4.53
N GLN A 45 3.89 -3.06 5.35
CA GLN A 45 4.10 -2.99 6.79
C GLN A 45 3.82 -4.34 7.47
N ALA A 46 2.71 -5.00 7.14
CA ALA A 46 2.38 -6.31 7.72
C ALA A 46 3.42 -7.38 7.36
N PHE A 47 3.87 -7.41 6.11
CA PHE A 47 4.93 -8.32 5.68
C PHE A 47 6.25 -8.03 6.40
N SER A 48 6.65 -6.76 6.49
CA SER A 48 7.88 -6.35 7.18
C SER A 48 7.82 -6.69 8.67
N GLN A 49 6.70 -6.40 9.32
CA GLN A 49 6.49 -6.71 10.74
C GLN A 49 6.52 -8.22 11.00
N THR A 50 5.94 -9.03 10.10
CA THR A 50 5.97 -10.49 10.22
C THR A 50 7.36 -11.05 9.99
N LEU A 51 8.07 -10.55 8.96
CA LEU A 51 9.43 -10.97 8.61
C LEU A 51 10.42 -10.72 9.76
N LEU A 52 10.28 -9.60 10.46
CA LEU A 52 11.17 -9.20 11.55
C LEU A 52 10.66 -9.64 12.92
N CYS A 53 9.54 -10.36 12.99
CA CYS A 53 8.96 -10.82 14.25
C CYS A 53 9.82 -11.90 14.92
N GLU A 54 10.21 -11.67 16.17
CA GLU A 54 11.00 -12.60 16.99
C GLU A 54 10.38 -13.99 17.14
N LYS A 55 9.04 -14.10 17.10
CA LYS A 55 8.34 -15.39 17.24
C LYS A 55 8.27 -16.22 15.96
N GLN A 56 8.69 -15.69 14.81
CA GLN A 56 8.77 -16.39 13.52
C GLN A 56 7.54 -17.27 13.21
N ALA A 57 6.37 -16.65 13.16
CA ALA A 57 5.09 -17.32 12.87
C ALA A 57 4.55 -16.91 11.49
N GLU A 58 3.40 -17.48 11.09
CA GLU A 58 2.69 -17.13 9.85
C GLU A 58 2.26 -15.65 9.76
N ASP A 59 2.11 -14.99 10.92
CA ASP A 59 1.73 -13.59 11.04
C ASP A 59 2.48 -12.93 12.22
N ALA A 60 2.52 -11.61 12.23
CA ALA A 60 3.17 -10.83 13.28
C ALA A 60 2.55 -11.09 14.66
N CYS A 61 3.37 -11.37 15.67
CA CYS A 61 2.84 -11.68 17.01
C CYS A 61 2.26 -10.46 17.74
N GLY A 62 2.67 -9.26 17.35
CA GLY A 62 2.14 -8.01 17.88
C GLY A 62 2.52 -7.65 19.31
N SER A 63 3.39 -8.41 19.94
CA SER A 63 3.72 -8.27 21.37
C SER A 63 5.21 -8.27 21.67
N CYS A 64 6.06 -8.71 20.73
CA CYS A 64 7.50 -8.64 20.90
C CYS A 64 8.06 -7.23 20.61
N HIS A 65 9.31 -6.99 21.00
CA HIS A 65 9.93 -5.67 20.89
C HIS A 65 9.98 -5.19 19.43
N SER A 66 10.40 -6.08 18.53
CA SER A 66 10.42 -5.81 17.09
C SER A 66 9.02 -5.43 16.55
N CYS A 67 7.97 -6.17 16.92
CA CYS A 67 6.61 -5.87 16.47
C CYS A 67 6.12 -4.50 16.96
N ILE A 68 6.41 -4.14 18.22
CA ILE A 68 6.01 -2.85 18.79
C ILE A 68 6.75 -1.69 18.09
N GLN A 69 8.07 -1.83 17.86
CA GLN A 69 8.84 -0.82 17.15
C GLN A 69 8.37 -0.64 15.70
N ALA A 70 8.07 -1.76 15.02
CA ALA A 70 7.57 -1.73 13.65
C ALA A 70 6.20 -1.03 13.55
N GLU A 71 5.31 -1.25 14.52
CA GLU A 71 4.01 -0.57 14.60
C GLU A 71 4.14 0.95 14.76
N HIS A 72 5.17 1.41 15.46
CA HIS A 72 5.45 2.84 15.65
C HIS A 72 6.41 3.44 14.62
N GLU A 73 6.75 2.73 13.55
CA GLU A 73 7.76 3.15 12.54
C GLU A 73 9.13 3.51 13.14
N THR A 74 9.52 2.86 14.25
CA THR A 74 10.80 3.08 14.95
C THR A 74 11.76 1.88 14.86
N HIS A 75 11.38 0.84 14.12
CA HIS A 75 12.23 -0.33 13.94
C HIS A 75 13.46 0.03 13.09
N PRO A 76 14.70 -0.16 13.57
CA PRO A 76 15.91 0.27 12.88
C PRO A 76 16.13 -0.45 11.55
N ASP A 77 15.63 -1.69 11.43
CA ASP A 77 15.73 -2.49 10.20
C ASP A 77 14.52 -2.38 9.27
N ILE A 78 13.60 -1.41 9.49
CA ILE A 78 12.55 -1.05 8.54
C ILE A 78 12.81 0.39 8.08
N ILE A 79 13.27 0.55 6.86
CA ILE A 79 13.60 1.86 6.29
C ILE A 79 12.52 2.28 5.31
N PHE A 80 11.86 3.39 5.60
CA PHE A 80 10.91 3.99 4.69
C PHE A 80 11.65 4.96 3.76
N VAL A 81 11.84 4.55 2.51
CA VAL A 81 12.44 5.41 1.49
C VAL A 81 11.36 6.31 0.95
N ARG A 82 11.37 7.55 1.46
CA ARG A 82 10.37 8.58 1.16
C ARG A 82 11.08 9.78 0.56
N ARG A 83 10.31 10.60 -0.14
CA ARG A 83 10.78 11.91 -0.58
C ARG A 83 11.21 12.76 0.64
N GLU A 84 12.28 13.51 0.47
CA GLU A 84 12.61 14.58 1.42
C GLU A 84 11.58 15.70 1.28
N GLU A 85 11.03 16.15 2.41
CA GLU A 85 10.18 17.32 2.44
C GLU A 85 11.05 18.56 2.59
N ASP A 86 11.30 19.29 1.49
CA ASP A 86 11.93 20.61 1.55
C ASP A 86 10.91 21.62 2.10
N PRO A 87 11.12 22.18 3.31
CA PRO A 87 10.20 23.15 3.91
C PRO A 87 10.09 24.46 3.10
N ASN A 88 11.08 24.76 2.26
CA ASN A 88 11.19 26.02 1.50
C ASN A 88 10.65 25.91 0.07
N ASN A 89 10.37 24.70 -0.42
CA ASN A 89 9.85 24.50 -1.77
C ASN A 89 8.33 24.67 -1.82
N LYS A 90 7.88 25.85 -2.26
CA LYS A 90 6.45 26.19 -2.38
C LYS A 90 5.74 25.49 -3.54
N ASP A 91 6.48 24.86 -4.47
CA ASP A 91 5.89 24.22 -5.64
C ASP A 91 5.55 22.74 -5.36
N LYS A 92 4.39 22.54 -4.72
CA LYS A 92 3.88 21.21 -4.31
C LYS A 92 3.51 20.29 -5.49
N ARG A 93 3.70 20.69 -6.76
CA ARG A 93 3.06 20.06 -7.94
C ARG A 93 3.85 18.94 -8.60
N ARG A 94 5.17 18.84 -8.40
CA ARG A 94 5.99 17.71 -8.88
C ARG A 94 6.99 17.27 -7.82
N LYS A 95 6.52 16.43 -6.91
CA LYS A 95 7.35 15.81 -5.87
C LYS A 95 7.96 14.52 -6.42
N THR A 96 9.11 14.63 -7.11
CA THR A 96 9.90 13.47 -7.54
C THR A 96 10.75 12.95 -6.39
N LEU A 97 11.05 11.64 -6.38
CA LEU A 97 12.00 11.03 -5.48
C LEU A 97 13.38 11.04 -6.16
N GLY A 98 14.23 11.99 -5.73
CA GLY A 98 15.54 12.25 -6.34
C GLY A 98 16.58 11.18 -6.06
N VAL A 99 17.62 11.13 -6.89
CA VAL A 99 18.70 10.14 -6.80
C VAL A 99 19.47 10.20 -5.48
N GLN A 100 19.67 11.40 -4.92
CA GLN A 100 20.38 11.59 -3.67
C GLN A 100 19.65 10.92 -2.51
N ALA A 101 18.35 11.23 -2.32
CA ALA A 101 17.51 10.61 -1.31
C ALA A 101 17.51 9.07 -1.41
N VAL A 102 17.41 8.51 -2.61
CA VAL A 102 17.45 7.05 -2.81
C VAL A 102 18.82 6.45 -2.49
N ARG A 103 19.91 7.16 -2.81
CA ARG A 103 21.26 6.69 -2.46
C ARG A 103 21.45 6.65 -0.94
N GLU A 104 21.15 7.77 -0.27
CA GLU A 104 21.35 7.90 1.17
C GLU A 104 20.45 6.94 1.97
N GLN A 105 19.18 6.83 1.60
CA GLN A 105 18.20 6.03 2.36
C GLN A 105 18.18 4.54 1.98
N LEU A 106 18.78 4.13 0.85
CA LEU A 106 18.76 2.74 0.39
C LEU A 106 20.14 2.25 -0.04
N VAL A 107 20.73 2.83 -1.07
CA VAL A 107 21.94 2.25 -1.72
C VAL A 107 23.15 2.23 -0.77
N ASP A 108 23.33 3.28 0.02
CA ASP A 108 24.45 3.38 0.95
C ASP A 108 24.15 2.63 2.26
N ASP A 109 22.89 2.70 2.72
CA ASP A 109 22.44 2.08 3.97
C ASP A 109 22.32 0.54 3.89
N VAL A 110 22.05 -0.03 2.70
CA VAL A 110 21.92 -1.50 2.50
C VAL A 110 23.24 -2.24 2.71
N ILE A 111 24.38 -1.55 2.61
CA ILE A 111 25.70 -2.09 2.88
C ILE A 111 25.87 -2.38 4.38
N VAL A 112 25.16 -1.64 5.23
CA VAL A 112 25.18 -1.85 6.68
C VAL A 112 24.26 -3.00 7.04
N LYS A 113 24.81 -3.99 7.76
CA LYS A 113 24.05 -5.16 8.25
C LYS A 113 22.87 -4.73 9.14
N PRO A 114 21.81 -5.57 9.23
CA PRO A 114 20.71 -5.32 10.14
C PRO A 114 21.21 -5.17 11.59
N TYR A 115 20.56 -4.30 12.36
CA TYR A 115 20.93 -3.97 13.73
C TYR A 115 20.48 -5.05 14.72
N GLN A 116 19.22 -5.50 14.61
CA GLN A 116 18.63 -6.41 15.59
C GLN A 116 17.84 -7.58 14.98
N SER A 117 17.57 -7.56 13.68
CA SER A 117 16.78 -8.57 12.98
C SER A 117 17.59 -9.38 11.96
N ALA A 118 17.02 -10.49 11.46
CA ALA A 118 17.67 -11.30 10.42
C ALA A 118 17.67 -10.62 9.04
N PHE A 119 16.69 -9.75 8.80
CA PHE A 119 16.50 -9.02 7.56
C PHE A 119 16.47 -7.51 7.80
N LYS A 120 16.71 -6.75 6.74
CA LYS A 120 16.53 -5.30 6.67
C LYS A 120 15.64 -4.97 5.49
N VAL A 121 14.50 -4.33 5.78
CA VAL A 121 13.43 -4.11 4.80
C VAL A 121 13.38 -2.64 4.39
N TYR A 122 13.42 -2.41 3.08
CA TYR A 122 13.31 -1.08 2.47
C TYR A 122 11.94 -0.94 1.82
N ILE A 123 11.13 0.01 2.28
CA ILE A 123 9.81 0.29 1.72
C ILE A 123 9.90 1.60 0.93
N VAL A 124 9.99 1.49 -0.40
CA VAL A 124 10.00 2.64 -1.30
C VAL A 124 8.56 3.01 -1.64
N THR A 125 8.07 4.08 -1.02
CA THR A 125 6.71 4.58 -1.25
C THR A 125 6.64 5.40 -2.54
N GLU A 126 5.56 5.25 -3.32
CA GLU A 126 5.40 5.97 -4.59
C GLU A 126 6.62 5.79 -5.51
N ALA A 127 7.12 4.56 -5.66
CA ALA A 127 8.37 4.28 -6.37
C ALA A 127 8.34 4.74 -7.84
N GLU A 128 7.16 4.92 -8.45
CA GLU A 128 6.98 5.54 -9.76
C GLU A 128 7.43 7.01 -9.82
N LYS A 129 7.62 7.66 -8.67
CA LYS A 129 8.12 9.03 -8.56
C LYS A 129 9.64 9.10 -8.59
N MET A 130 10.35 7.98 -8.54
CA MET A 130 11.80 7.95 -8.69
C MET A 130 12.21 8.55 -10.03
N THR A 131 13.18 9.46 -10.02
CA THR A 131 13.78 9.93 -11.27
C THR A 131 14.48 8.79 -11.99
N PRO A 132 14.70 8.86 -13.31
CA PRO A 132 15.44 7.82 -14.04
C PRO A 132 16.82 7.54 -13.43
N GLU A 133 17.50 8.56 -12.92
CA GLU A 133 18.80 8.44 -12.25
C GLU A 133 18.67 7.68 -10.93
N ALA A 134 17.61 7.94 -10.16
CA ALA A 134 17.31 7.21 -8.93
C ALA A 134 17.01 5.73 -9.18
N GLN A 135 16.23 5.43 -10.23
CA GLN A 135 15.95 4.05 -10.65
C GLN A 135 17.22 3.31 -11.08
N ASN A 136 18.10 3.96 -11.84
CA ASN A 136 19.38 3.37 -12.23
C ASN A 136 20.33 3.15 -11.03
N ALA A 137 20.26 4.01 -10.02
CA ALA A 137 21.12 3.90 -8.83
C ALA A 137 20.86 2.61 -8.03
N ILE A 138 19.62 2.11 -7.98
CA ILE A 138 19.29 0.88 -7.24
C ILE A 138 19.55 -0.41 -8.03
N LEU A 139 19.87 -0.33 -9.33
CA LEU A 139 20.02 -1.52 -10.17
C LEU A 139 21.11 -2.47 -9.67
N LYS A 140 22.26 -1.93 -9.26
CA LYS A 140 23.36 -2.75 -8.72
C LYS A 140 22.93 -3.50 -7.45
N THR A 141 22.20 -2.83 -6.57
CA THR A 141 21.65 -3.44 -5.35
C THR A 141 20.64 -4.54 -5.67
N LEU A 142 19.86 -4.41 -6.74
CA LEU A 142 18.92 -5.45 -7.19
C LEU A 142 19.63 -6.61 -7.91
N GLU A 143 20.80 -6.39 -8.51
CA GLU A 143 21.61 -7.43 -9.16
C GLU A 143 22.38 -8.27 -8.16
N GLU A 144 22.98 -7.62 -7.18
CA GLU A 144 23.84 -8.23 -6.16
C GLU A 144 23.33 -7.86 -4.75
N PRO A 145 22.10 -8.27 -4.39
CA PRO A 145 21.52 -7.90 -3.10
C PRO A 145 22.25 -8.61 -1.96
N PRO A 146 22.51 -7.93 -0.83
CA PRO A 146 22.90 -8.60 0.39
C PRO A 146 21.83 -9.61 0.80
N SER A 147 22.23 -10.76 1.35
CA SER A 147 21.31 -11.88 1.67
C SER A 147 20.22 -11.53 2.69
N TYR A 148 20.41 -10.44 3.44
CA TYR A 148 19.47 -9.93 4.45
C TYR A 148 18.56 -8.80 3.91
N ALA A 149 18.81 -8.25 2.73
CA ALA A 149 18.10 -7.09 2.23
C ALA A 149 16.81 -7.51 1.50
N VAL A 150 15.70 -6.85 1.83
CA VAL A 150 14.41 -7.01 1.14
C VAL A 150 13.89 -5.64 0.73
N ILE A 151 13.63 -5.45 -0.56
CA ILE A 151 13.18 -4.17 -1.13
C ILE A 151 11.72 -4.30 -1.60
N LEU A 152 10.86 -3.44 -1.09
CA LEU A 152 9.44 -3.34 -1.45
C LEU A 152 9.21 -2.05 -2.23
N LEU A 153 8.96 -2.16 -3.53
CA LEU A 153 8.64 -1.04 -4.42
C LEU A 153 7.12 -0.91 -4.55
N LEU A 154 6.55 0.15 -3.99
CA LEU A 154 5.10 0.37 -4.02
C LEU A 154 4.77 1.32 -5.15
N VAL A 155 4.00 0.84 -6.14
CA VAL A 155 3.66 1.61 -7.35
C VAL A 155 2.18 1.56 -7.68
N THR A 156 1.70 2.57 -8.40
CA THR A 156 0.36 2.53 -9.00
C THR A 156 0.31 1.57 -10.18
N ARG A 157 1.33 1.61 -11.04
CA ARG A 157 1.51 0.72 -12.18
C ARG A 157 2.98 0.33 -12.30
N ALA A 158 3.26 -0.93 -12.57
CA ALA A 158 4.62 -1.45 -12.66
C ALA A 158 5.38 -0.92 -13.88
N ASP A 159 4.70 -0.52 -14.95
CA ASP A 159 5.29 0.00 -16.18
C ASP A 159 5.93 1.39 -16.05
N ALA A 160 5.67 2.09 -14.95
CA ALA A 160 6.39 3.31 -14.60
C ALA A 160 7.85 3.07 -14.17
N LEU A 161 8.19 1.82 -13.81
CA LEU A 161 9.55 1.41 -13.48
C LEU A 161 10.28 0.92 -14.73
N LEU A 162 11.60 1.12 -14.76
CA LEU A 162 12.46 0.63 -15.83
C LEU A 162 12.30 -0.90 -16.00
N PRO A 163 12.28 -1.43 -17.24
CA PRO A 163 12.21 -2.86 -17.50
C PRO A 163 13.29 -3.68 -16.77
N THR A 164 14.47 -3.09 -16.57
CA THR A 164 15.61 -3.68 -15.83
C THR A 164 15.34 -3.87 -14.34
N ILE A 165 14.53 -3.00 -13.72
CA ILE A 165 14.04 -3.20 -12.35
C ILE A 165 13.01 -4.32 -12.35
N ARG A 166 12.00 -4.22 -13.23
CA ARG A 166 10.89 -5.18 -13.30
C ARG A 166 11.36 -6.62 -13.52
N SER A 167 12.44 -6.84 -14.27
CA SER A 167 12.98 -8.18 -14.52
C SER A 167 13.67 -8.82 -13.31
N ARG A 168 13.98 -8.05 -12.26
CA ARG A 168 14.66 -8.50 -11.04
C ARG A 168 13.73 -8.56 -9.82
N CYS A 169 12.47 -8.15 -9.97
CA CYS A 169 11.51 -8.12 -8.88
C CYS A 169 10.34 -9.07 -9.13
N VAL A 170 9.84 -9.67 -8.05
CA VAL A 170 8.55 -10.38 -8.09
C VAL A 170 7.43 -9.36 -8.06
N THR A 171 6.58 -9.32 -9.09
CA THR A 171 5.45 -8.39 -9.14
C THR A 171 4.21 -9.01 -8.52
N LEU A 172 3.64 -8.36 -7.51
CA LEU A 172 2.40 -8.73 -6.83
C LEU A 172 1.36 -7.64 -7.10
N SER A 173 0.38 -7.95 -7.95
CA SER A 173 -0.66 -7.00 -8.38
C SER A 173 -1.91 -7.12 -7.50
N PHE A 174 -2.28 -6.03 -6.85
CA PHE A 174 -3.43 -5.93 -5.96
C PHE A 174 -4.70 -5.86 -6.79
N SER A 175 -5.64 -6.76 -6.51
CA SER A 175 -6.92 -6.80 -7.19
C SER A 175 -7.95 -5.91 -6.48
N PRO A 176 -8.91 -5.30 -7.21
CA PRO A 176 -10.05 -4.64 -6.58
C PRO A 176 -10.81 -5.62 -5.68
N LEU A 177 -11.28 -5.14 -4.53
CA LEU A 177 -12.12 -5.93 -3.63
C LEU A 177 -13.53 -6.07 -4.17
N THR A 178 -14.22 -7.13 -3.75
CA THR A 178 -15.65 -7.28 -4.03
C THR A 178 -16.47 -6.28 -3.21
N GLU A 179 -17.66 -5.92 -3.69
CA GLU A 179 -18.56 -5.02 -2.95
C GLU A 179 -18.91 -5.59 -1.56
N GLY A 180 -19.11 -6.92 -1.47
CA GLY A 180 -19.41 -7.60 -0.21
C GLY A 180 -18.26 -7.55 0.80
N GLU A 181 -17.00 -7.65 0.35
CA GLU A 181 -15.82 -7.48 1.21
C GLU A 181 -15.75 -6.06 1.79
N ILE A 182 -16.03 -5.05 0.97
CA ILE A 182 -16.02 -3.64 1.40
C ILE A 182 -17.20 -3.37 2.35
N GLU A 183 -18.42 -3.80 2.02
CA GLU A 183 -19.61 -3.64 2.87
C GLU A 183 -19.37 -4.27 4.25
N SER A 184 -18.87 -5.51 4.27
CA SER A 184 -18.58 -6.23 5.53
C SER A 184 -17.53 -5.50 6.36
N TYR A 185 -16.48 -4.96 5.75
CA TYR A 185 -15.46 -4.21 6.47
C TYR A 185 -16.01 -2.90 7.05
N LEU A 186 -16.75 -2.12 6.25
CA LEU A 186 -17.33 -0.84 6.69
C LEU A 186 -18.31 -1.04 7.85
N THR A 187 -19.11 -2.10 7.82
CA THR A 187 -20.06 -2.39 8.92
C THR A 187 -19.33 -2.93 10.15
N ASN A 188 -18.51 -3.97 10.01
CA ASN A 188 -17.96 -4.68 11.16
C ASN A 188 -16.79 -3.94 11.83
N GLN A 189 -15.94 -3.26 11.05
CA GLN A 189 -14.74 -2.60 11.59
C GLN A 189 -14.89 -1.08 11.75
N ARG A 190 -15.77 -0.45 10.98
CA ARG A 190 -15.97 1.01 11.02
C ARG A 190 -17.31 1.43 11.62
N GLY A 191 -18.17 0.48 11.97
CA GLY A 191 -19.47 0.76 12.59
C GLY A 191 -20.46 1.51 11.69
N ILE A 192 -20.25 1.48 10.37
CA ILE A 192 -21.12 2.15 9.40
C ILE A 192 -22.39 1.32 9.18
N SER A 193 -23.55 1.97 9.14
CA SER A 193 -24.83 1.28 8.95
C SER A 193 -24.84 0.47 7.64
N PRO A 194 -25.47 -0.73 7.60
CA PRO A 194 -25.43 -1.60 6.42
C PRO A 194 -25.90 -0.94 5.12
N SER A 195 -26.95 -0.11 5.18
CA SER A 195 -27.47 0.64 4.03
C SER A 195 -26.43 1.61 3.46
N ARG A 196 -25.70 2.32 4.33
CA ARG A 196 -24.62 3.23 3.93
C ARG A 196 -23.40 2.46 3.43
N ALA A 197 -22.99 1.42 4.14
CA ALA A 197 -21.85 0.57 3.79
C ALA A 197 -22.01 0.00 2.37
N ARG A 198 -23.19 -0.54 2.06
CA ARG A 198 -23.55 -1.02 0.72
C ARG A 198 -23.43 0.06 -0.35
N LEU A 199 -23.97 1.24 -0.07
CA LEU A 199 -23.92 2.35 -1.01
C LEU A 199 -22.47 2.77 -1.29
N GLU A 200 -21.64 2.95 -0.26
CA GLU A 200 -20.24 3.33 -0.44
C GLU A 200 -19.41 2.23 -1.12
N ALA A 201 -19.67 0.96 -0.83
CA ALA A 201 -19.00 -0.17 -1.49
C ALA A 201 -19.19 -0.13 -3.02
N ARG A 202 -20.42 0.14 -3.49
CA ARG A 202 -20.73 0.29 -4.92
C ARG A 202 -19.97 1.47 -5.56
N PHE A 203 -19.88 2.61 -4.86
CA PHE A 203 -19.17 3.79 -5.36
C PHE A 203 -17.65 3.70 -5.25
N ALA A 204 -17.13 2.77 -4.45
CA ALA A 204 -15.70 2.57 -4.26
C ALA A 204 -15.04 1.76 -5.39
N ARG A 205 -15.84 1.04 -6.21
CA ARG A 205 -15.35 0.21 -7.34
C ARG A 205 -14.20 -0.73 -6.92
N GLY A 206 -14.32 -1.33 -5.73
CA GLY A 206 -13.33 -2.24 -5.18
C GLY A 206 -12.13 -1.60 -4.47
N ASN A 207 -12.10 -0.27 -4.33
CA ASN A 207 -11.03 0.45 -3.62
C ASN A 207 -11.43 0.77 -2.17
N LEU A 208 -10.91 -0.01 -1.21
CA LEU A 208 -11.26 0.15 0.21
C LEU A 208 -10.93 1.53 0.78
N GLY A 209 -9.75 2.08 0.46
CA GLY A 209 -9.35 3.40 0.93
C GLY A 209 -10.32 4.49 0.47
N GLN A 210 -10.79 4.42 -0.78
CA GLN A 210 -11.83 5.31 -1.26
C GLN A 210 -13.15 5.14 -0.50
N ALA A 211 -13.55 3.90 -0.21
CA ALA A 211 -14.77 3.59 0.51
C ALA A 211 -14.76 4.20 1.92
N ILE A 212 -13.66 4.02 2.66
CA ILE A 212 -13.48 4.57 4.02
C ILE A 212 -13.56 6.10 3.98
N ARG A 213 -12.78 6.76 3.11
CA ARG A 213 -12.79 8.23 2.99
C ARG A 213 -14.18 8.79 2.71
N LYS A 214 -14.92 8.19 1.76
CA LYS A 214 -16.28 8.63 1.41
C LYS A 214 -17.28 8.38 2.54
N ALA A 215 -17.11 7.31 3.31
CA ALA A 215 -17.98 7.01 4.42
C ALA A 215 -17.78 7.97 5.61
N GLU A 216 -16.53 8.38 5.86
CA GLU A 216 -16.14 9.23 6.99
C GLU A 216 -16.27 10.74 6.69
N ASP A 217 -16.23 11.17 5.42
CA ASP A 217 -16.34 12.57 5.03
C ASP A 217 -17.80 13.07 4.96
N GLU A 218 -18.18 14.04 5.81
CA GLU A 218 -19.49 14.70 5.83
C GLU A 218 -19.76 15.59 4.59
N ASN A 219 -18.72 16.14 3.95
CA ASN A 219 -18.88 16.96 2.74
C ASN A 219 -19.15 16.10 1.51
N ALA A 220 -18.52 14.93 1.41
CA ALA A 220 -18.83 13.94 0.39
C ALA A 220 -20.30 13.48 0.49
N GLN A 221 -20.83 13.36 1.71
CA GLN A 221 -22.24 13.05 1.95
C GLN A 221 -23.17 14.16 1.43
N THR A 222 -22.81 15.43 1.63
CA THR A 222 -23.60 16.58 1.18
C THR A 222 -23.65 16.69 -0.35
N GLN A 223 -22.52 16.47 -1.03
CA GLN A 223 -22.47 16.44 -2.50
C GLN A 223 -23.25 15.25 -3.08
N LYS A 224 -23.18 14.10 -2.42
CA LYS A 224 -23.89 12.88 -2.83
C LYS A 224 -25.40 13.00 -2.67
N LYS A 225 -25.88 13.62 -1.59
CA LYS A 225 -27.30 13.95 -1.40
C LYS A 225 -27.81 14.85 -2.52
N ARG A 226 -27.06 15.91 -2.87
CA ARG A 226 -27.40 16.78 -3.99
C ARG A 226 -27.45 16.03 -5.33
N MET A 227 -26.56 15.07 -5.56
CA MET A 227 -26.54 14.30 -6.80
C MET A 227 -27.72 13.31 -6.88
N LEU A 228 -28.09 12.66 -5.77
CA LEU A 228 -29.29 11.83 -5.69
C LEU A 228 -30.56 12.66 -5.89
N ASP A 229 -30.66 13.84 -5.26
CA ASP A 229 -31.78 14.76 -5.45
C ASP A 229 -31.92 15.20 -6.92
N LEU A 230 -30.80 15.38 -7.64
CA LEU A 230 -30.80 15.72 -9.07
C LEU A 230 -31.26 14.56 -9.95
N ILE A 231 -30.82 13.33 -9.65
CA ILE A 231 -31.26 12.13 -10.37
C ILE A 231 -32.76 11.90 -10.14
N GLU A 232 -33.23 12.05 -8.90
CA GLU A 232 -34.63 11.88 -8.53
C GLU A 232 -35.53 12.91 -9.24
N LYS A 233 -35.11 14.18 -9.28
CA LYS A 233 -35.78 15.24 -10.05
C LYS A 233 -35.81 14.95 -11.55
N ALA A 234 -34.69 14.50 -12.13
CA ALA A 234 -34.61 14.15 -13.54
C ALA A 234 -35.49 12.94 -13.90
N SER A 235 -35.62 11.95 -12.99
CA SER A 235 -36.53 10.82 -13.18
C SER A 235 -38.01 11.22 -13.10
N VAL A 236 -38.38 12.21 -12.27
CA VAL A 236 -39.75 12.70 -12.15
C VAL A 236 -40.16 13.53 -13.38
N GLU A 237 -39.26 14.38 -13.89
CA GLU A 237 -39.48 15.17 -15.11
C GLU A 237 -39.58 14.29 -16.37
N GLY A 238 -38.83 13.20 -16.44
CA GLY A 238 -38.92 12.22 -17.54
C GLY A 238 -40.27 11.48 -17.60
N THR A 239 -40.93 11.24 -16.47
CA THR A 239 -42.27 10.60 -16.43
C THR A 239 -43.40 11.52 -16.87
N HIS A 240 -43.28 12.84 -16.72
CA HIS A 240 -44.30 13.78 -17.17
C HIS A 240 -44.27 14.02 -18.69
N ALA A 241 -43.14 13.79 -19.36
CA ALA A 241 -43.01 13.98 -20.81
C ALA A 241 -43.55 12.80 -21.66
N ILE A 242 -43.94 11.68 -21.04
CA ILE A 242 -44.46 10.48 -21.74
C ILE A 242 -46.00 10.40 -21.68
N LEU A 243 -46.66 11.25 -20.87
CA LEU A 243 -48.11 11.21 -20.63
C LEU A 243 -48.90 12.42 -21.18
N THR A 244 -48.30 13.20 -22.09
CA THR A 244 -48.97 14.25 -22.87
C THR A 244 -48.70 14.07 -24.34
#